data_AF-A0A2G2YU79-F1
#
_entry.id   AF-A0A2G2YU79-F1
#
_cell.length_a   1.000
_cell.length_b   1.000
_cell.length_c   1.000
_cell.angle_alpha   90.00
_cell.angle_beta   90.00
_cell.angle_gamma   90.00
#
_symmetry.space_group_name_H-M   'P 1'
#
loop_
_entity.id
_entity.type
_entity.pdbx_description
1 polymer ?
#
loop_
_entity_poly.entity_id
_entity_poly.type
_entity_poly.pdbx_seq_one_letter_code
_entity_poly.pdbx_strand_id
1 'polypeptide(L)'
;MELCTQTVATDEVIISRRDGNHRPTAWGDHFLMYADLPVANEEEEKQHEDLKEEVRKMLVMAPSNSLQTLHLINTIQRLGVAYHFEREIEESLSYMYTHYEEWIGEVDGDDLHAIALCFRLLRQQGYLVSCDAFRKFTDDEGDFKKELVNDVHGMLSLHEAAQYRVHGEVILNEALNFTITQLKLILPELTNSQLTQQVNNALKFPIKDGMVKVETRKYISFYQENHELCNQVFGDITRWNIDASKQLPSYMKIIYRGLLDVFNEVEKELASEN
;
A
#
# COMPACT_ATOMS: atom_id res chain seq x y z
N MET A 1 -47.97 -61.39 -45.65
CA MET A 1 -48.04 -60.24 -44.73
C MET A 1 -47.49 -60.72 -43.40
N GLU A 2 -46.31 -60.23 -43.06
CA GLU A 2 -45.85 -59.85 -41.71
C GLU A 2 -44.34 -59.63 -41.80
N LEU A 3 -43.94 -58.36 -41.84
CA LEU A 3 -42.56 -57.92 -41.74
C LEU A 3 -42.12 -58.08 -40.29
N CYS A 4 -41.06 -58.86 -40.07
CA CYS A 4 -40.41 -58.98 -38.77
C CYS A 4 -39.64 -57.69 -38.47
N THR A 5 -40.24 -56.78 -37.69
CA THR A 5 -39.52 -55.62 -37.14
C THR A 5 -38.73 -56.06 -35.92
N GLN A 6 -37.41 -56.18 -36.05
CA GLN A 6 -36.51 -56.28 -34.92
C GLN A 6 -36.42 -54.90 -34.25
N THR A 7 -36.93 -54.80 -33.03
CA THR A 7 -36.75 -53.64 -32.17
C THR A 7 -35.34 -53.72 -31.57
N VAL A 8 -34.42 -52.87 -32.06
CA VAL A 8 -33.13 -52.66 -31.39
C VAL A 8 -33.41 -51.78 -30.17
N ALA A 9 -33.24 -52.35 -28.97
CA ALA A 9 -33.23 -51.57 -27.74
C ALA A 9 -32.01 -50.64 -27.76
N THR A 10 -32.23 -49.34 -27.85
CA THR A 10 -31.20 -48.35 -27.56
C THR A 10 -31.07 -48.27 -26.04
N ASP A 11 -30.04 -48.88 -25.48
CA ASP A 11 -29.63 -48.59 -24.10
C ASP A 11 -29.34 -47.09 -23.99
N GLU A 12 -30.20 -46.35 -23.29
CA GLU A 12 -29.90 -44.98 -22.89
C GLU A 12 -28.70 -45.03 -21.94
N VAL A 13 -27.51 -44.71 -22.46
CA VAL A 13 -26.32 -44.51 -21.65
C VAL A 13 -26.59 -43.34 -20.71
N ILE A 14 -26.90 -43.62 -19.45
CA ILE A 14 -27.03 -42.61 -18.40
C ILE A 14 -25.62 -42.03 -18.17
N ILE A 15 -25.33 -40.90 -18.83
CA ILE A 15 -24.10 -40.15 -18.60
C ILE A 15 -24.24 -39.43 -17.26
N SER A 16 -23.74 -40.05 -16.19
CA SER A 16 -23.57 -39.39 -14.89
C SER A 16 -22.47 -38.33 -14.99
N ARG A 17 -22.84 -37.05 -14.85
CA ARG A 17 -21.85 -35.97 -14.72
C ARG A 17 -21.16 -36.07 -13.37
N ARG A 18 -19.83 -35.97 -13.36
CA ARG A 18 -19.05 -35.88 -12.12
C ARG A 18 -19.39 -34.56 -11.41
N ASP A 19 -19.71 -34.65 -10.13
CA ASP A 19 -19.88 -33.47 -9.28
C ASP A 19 -18.51 -32.87 -8.94
N GLY A 20 -18.39 -31.55 -9.05
CA GLY A 20 -17.15 -30.81 -8.79
C GLY A 20 -16.90 -30.55 -7.31
N ASN A 21 -17.89 -30.81 -6.42
CA ASN A 21 -17.82 -30.51 -4.98
C ASN A 21 -17.33 -29.08 -4.68
N HIS A 22 -17.64 -28.13 -5.55
CA HIS A 22 -17.28 -26.74 -5.34
C HIS A 22 -18.05 -26.18 -4.16
N ARG A 23 -17.35 -25.44 -3.27
CA ARG A 23 -18.03 -24.73 -2.19
C ARG A 23 -18.91 -23.63 -2.79
N PRO A 24 -20.10 -23.38 -2.20
CA PRO A 24 -20.88 -22.21 -2.54
C PRO A 24 -20.05 -20.94 -2.38
N THR A 25 -20.37 -19.92 -3.18
CA THR A 25 -19.79 -18.58 -3.04
C THR A 25 -19.98 -18.08 -1.61
N ALA A 26 -18.92 -17.56 -0.99
CA ALA A 26 -18.97 -16.92 0.34
C ALA A 26 -19.92 -15.70 0.37
N TRP A 27 -20.29 -15.18 -0.81
CA TRP A 27 -20.96 -13.90 -0.99
C TRP A 27 -22.45 -14.03 -1.32
N GLY A 28 -22.93 -15.20 -1.76
CA GLY A 28 -24.33 -15.39 -2.17
C GLY A 28 -24.83 -14.25 -3.08
N ASP A 29 -25.95 -13.63 -2.71
CA ASP A 29 -26.56 -12.49 -3.41
C ASP A 29 -26.17 -11.13 -2.79
N HIS A 30 -25.19 -11.08 -1.88
CA HIS A 30 -24.82 -9.87 -1.12
C HIS A 30 -24.57 -8.66 -2.04
N PHE A 31 -23.94 -8.88 -3.19
CA PHE A 31 -23.63 -7.81 -4.14
C PHE A 31 -24.83 -7.30 -4.95
N LEU A 32 -25.92 -8.07 -5.04
CA LEU A 32 -27.11 -7.69 -5.82
C LEU A 32 -27.88 -6.54 -5.16
N MET A 33 -27.78 -6.40 -3.83
CA MET A 33 -28.45 -5.33 -3.07
C MET A 33 -27.93 -3.92 -3.41
N TYR A 34 -26.80 -3.81 -4.10
CA TYR A 34 -26.15 -2.53 -4.41
C TYR A 34 -26.40 -2.01 -5.82
N ALA A 35 -27.18 -2.73 -6.63
CA ALA A 35 -27.53 -2.31 -7.99
C ALA A 35 -28.28 -0.96 -8.03
N ASP A 36 -29.00 -0.63 -6.95
CA ASP A 36 -29.87 0.55 -6.85
C ASP A 36 -29.32 1.66 -5.93
N LEU A 37 -28.01 1.69 -5.67
CA LEU A 37 -27.43 2.75 -4.83
C LEU A 37 -27.51 4.12 -5.52
N PRO A 38 -27.95 5.16 -4.79
CA PRO A 38 -28.00 6.53 -5.32
C PRO A 38 -26.60 7.00 -5.72
N VAL A 39 -26.55 7.74 -6.83
CA VAL A 39 -25.36 8.47 -7.27
C VAL A 39 -25.13 9.63 -6.29
N ALA A 40 -23.87 10.01 -6.08
CA ALA A 40 -23.53 11.17 -5.27
C ALA A 40 -24.26 12.43 -5.77
N ASN A 41 -24.56 13.33 -4.84
CA ASN A 41 -25.19 14.61 -5.20
C ASN A 41 -24.13 15.67 -5.58
N GLU A 42 -24.56 16.76 -6.23
CA GLU A 42 -23.65 17.83 -6.70
C GLU A 42 -22.89 18.52 -5.54
N GLU A 43 -23.44 18.53 -4.33
CA GLU A 43 -22.83 19.15 -3.15
C GLU A 43 -21.62 18.33 -2.66
N GLU A 44 -21.78 17.02 -2.64
CA GLU A 44 -20.75 16.03 -2.33
C GLU A 44 -19.58 16.07 -3.32
N GLU A 45 -19.86 16.17 -4.62
CA GLU A 45 -18.81 16.31 -5.65
C GLU A 45 -18.02 17.61 -5.50
N LYS A 46 -18.71 18.71 -5.17
CA LYS A 46 -18.06 20.00 -4.93
C LYS A 46 -17.14 19.96 -3.72
N GLN A 47 -17.60 19.38 -2.60
CA GLN A 47 -16.76 19.21 -1.40
C GLN A 47 -15.48 18.44 -1.73
N HIS A 48 -15.58 17.39 -2.55
CA HIS A 48 -14.42 16.60 -2.95
C HIS A 48 -13.41 17.38 -3.81
N GLU A 49 -13.88 18.18 -4.77
CA GLU A 49 -12.99 19.04 -5.55
C GLU A 49 -12.31 20.10 -4.68
N ASP A 50 -13.04 20.67 -3.70
CA ASP A 50 -12.47 21.62 -2.73
C ASP A 50 -11.35 20.95 -1.90
N LEU A 51 -11.57 19.72 -1.42
CA LEU A 51 -10.57 18.95 -0.67
C LEU A 51 -9.35 18.57 -1.52
N LYS A 52 -9.55 18.15 -2.78
CA LYS A 52 -8.43 17.89 -3.70
C LYS A 52 -7.58 19.14 -3.90
N GLU A 53 -8.23 20.28 -4.09
CA GLU A 53 -7.52 21.55 -4.28
C GLU A 53 -6.75 21.96 -3.02
N GLU A 54 -7.27 21.65 -1.83
CA GLU A 54 -6.55 21.86 -0.58
C GLU A 54 -5.27 21.01 -0.51
N VAL A 55 -5.36 19.70 -0.78
CA VAL A 55 -4.20 18.81 -0.83
C VAL A 55 -3.18 19.25 -1.89
N ARG A 56 -3.66 19.68 -3.07
CA ARG A 56 -2.82 20.22 -4.14
C ARG A 56 -2.04 21.44 -3.66
N LYS A 57 -2.69 22.37 -2.97
CA LYS A 57 -2.02 23.54 -2.38
C LYS A 57 -0.99 23.15 -1.34
N MET A 58 -1.28 22.15 -0.50
CA MET A 58 -0.29 21.65 0.46
C MET A 58 0.96 21.12 -0.24
N LEU A 59 0.81 20.38 -1.34
CA LEU A 59 1.95 19.89 -2.14
C LEU A 59 2.76 21.03 -2.76
N VAL A 60 2.08 22.02 -3.35
CA VAL A 60 2.73 23.16 -4.03
C VAL A 60 3.42 24.12 -3.04
N MET A 61 2.85 24.29 -1.85
CA MET A 61 3.38 25.20 -0.83
C MET A 61 4.41 24.55 0.09
N ALA A 62 4.51 23.22 0.11
CA ALA A 62 5.47 22.52 0.95
C ALA A 62 6.91 22.90 0.53
N PRO A 63 7.84 23.09 1.49
CA PRO A 63 9.22 23.43 1.16
C PRO A 63 9.85 22.34 0.28
N SER A 64 10.43 22.73 -0.85
CA SER A 64 11.13 21.80 -1.72
C SER A 64 12.28 21.13 -0.97
N ASN A 65 12.56 19.85 -1.27
CA ASN A 65 13.61 19.07 -0.58
C ASN A 65 13.49 19.07 0.95
N SER A 66 12.28 18.81 1.47
CA SER A 66 12.06 18.73 2.91
C SER A 66 11.44 17.41 3.33
N LEU A 67 11.69 17.03 4.58
CA LEU A 67 11.05 15.88 5.21
C LEU A 67 9.51 16.03 5.22
N GLN A 68 8.99 17.26 5.33
CA GLN A 68 7.57 17.55 5.25
C GLN A 68 6.98 17.13 3.88
N THR A 69 7.65 17.49 2.78
CA THR A 69 7.21 17.11 1.44
C THR A 69 7.27 15.59 1.23
N LEU A 70 8.31 14.92 1.73
CA LEU A 70 8.42 13.45 1.70
C LEU A 70 7.27 12.78 2.47
N HIS A 71 6.95 13.26 3.67
CA HIS A 71 5.82 12.76 4.46
C HIS A 71 4.48 12.96 3.76
N LEU A 72 4.28 14.12 3.12
CA LEU A 72 3.04 14.41 2.40
C LEU A 72 2.86 13.46 1.20
N ILE A 73 3.90 13.31 0.37
CA ILE A 73 3.89 12.39 -0.77
C ILE A 73 3.66 10.95 -0.29
N ASN A 74 4.38 10.51 0.74
CA ASN A 74 4.21 9.19 1.33
C ASN A 74 2.78 8.96 1.82
N THR A 75 2.20 9.95 2.51
CA THR A 75 0.83 9.86 3.03
C THR A 75 -0.18 9.75 1.89
N ILE A 76 -0.07 10.58 0.86
CA ILE A 76 -0.94 10.56 -0.32
C ILE A 76 -0.87 9.20 -1.05
N GLN A 77 0.34 8.65 -1.22
CA GLN A 77 0.53 7.34 -1.83
C GLN A 77 -0.06 6.21 -0.97
N ARG A 78 0.23 6.21 0.33
CA ARG A 78 -0.28 5.16 1.24
C ARG A 78 -1.80 5.22 1.42
N LEU A 79 -2.40 6.41 1.33
CA LEU A 79 -3.87 6.58 1.30
C LEU A 79 -4.50 6.17 -0.04
N GLY A 80 -3.70 5.79 -1.04
CA GLY A 80 -4.22 5.28 -2.32
C GLY A 80 -4.89 6.34 -3.18
N VAL A 81 -4.54 7.62 -2.98
CA VAL A 81 -5.14 8.78 -3.68
C VAL A 81 -4.13 9.54 -4.53
N ALA A 82 -2.90 9.01 -4.66
CA ALA A 82 -1.83 9.61 -5.47
C ALA A 82 -2.18 9.82 -6.94
N TYR A 83 -3.09 9.02 -7.51
CA TYR A 83 -3.54 9.16 -8.90
C TYR A 83 -4.23 10.51 -9.20
N HIS A 84 -4.65 11.26 -8.17
CA HIS A 84 -5.18 12.61 -8.33
C HIS A 84 -4.10 13.71 -8.40
N PHE A 85 -2.86 13.38 -8.05
CA PHE A 85 -1.76 14.33 -7.84
C PHE A 85 -0.46 13.89 -8.54
N GLU A 86 -0.55 13.05 -9.58
CA GLU A 86 0.61 12.45 -10.24
C GLU A 86 1.61 13.51 -10.73
N ARG A 87 1.10 14.61 -11.31
CA ARG A 87 1.93 15.70 -11.81
C ARG A 87 2.67 16.41 -10.68
N GLU A 88 1.98 16.79 -9.61
CA GLU A 88 2.58 17.50 -8.46
C GLU A 88 3.61 16.62 -7.72
N ILE A 89 3.33 15.33 -7.60
CA ILE A 89 4.26 14.34 -7.01
C ILE A 89 5.50 14.20 -7.90
N GLU A 90 5.32 14.06 -9.21
CA GLU A 90 6.44 13.91 -10.16
C GLU A 90 7.31 15.17 -10.18
N GLU A 91 6.72 16.36 -10.24
CA GLU A 91 7.44 17.64 -10.17
C GLU A 91 8.28 17.74 -8.87
N SER A 92 7.70 17.33 -7.74
CA SER A 92 8.38 17.36 -6.44
C SER A 92 9.52 16.35 -6.36
N LEU A 93 9.31 15.10 -6.78
CA LEU A 93 10.32 14.04 -6.74
C LEU A 93 11.44 14.28 -7.75
N SER A 94 11.13 14.82 -8.93
CA SER A 94 12.11 15.25 -9.92
C SER A 94 13.04 16.32 -9.34
N TYR A 95 12.47 17.33 -8.67
CA TYR A 95 13.25 18.36 -7.99
C TYR A 95 14.14 17.75 -6.89
N MET A 96 13.60 16.84 -6.06
CA MET A 96 14.37 16.13 -5.04
C MET A 96 15.51 15.29 -5.61
N TYR A 97 15.29 14.61 -6.73
CA TYR A 97 16.31 13.83 -7.38
C TYR A 97 17.47 14.71 -7.85
N THR A 98 17.18 15.85 -8.49
CA THR A 98 18.21 16.76 -9.00
C THR A 98 19.11 17.37 -7.91
N HIS A 99 18.62 17.43 -6.67
CA HIS A 99 19.35 17.98 -5.52
C HIS A 99 19.66 16.90 -4.47
N TYR A 100 19.53 15.62 -4.81
CA TYR A 100 19.59 14.51 -3.86
C TYR A 100 20.94 14.45 -3.12
N GLU A 101 22.04 14.59 -3.85
CA GLU A 101 23.40 14.54 -3.30
C GLU A 101 23.70 15.72 -2.37
N GLU A 102 23.25 16.92 -2.73
CA GLU A 102 23.36 18.12 -1.88
C GLU A 102 22.53 17.93 -0.60
N TRP A 103 21.29 17.47 -0.75
CA TRP A 103 20.37 17.26 0.36
C TRP A 103 20.88 16.21 1.34
N ILE A 104 21.45 15.09 0.88
CA ILE A 104 22.06 14.09 1.79
C ILE A 104 23.26 14.63 2.56
N GLY A 105 23.98 15.58 1.99
CA GLY A 105 25.09 16.27 2.64
C GLY A 105 24.63 17.29 3.69
N GLU A 106 23.45 17.88 3.52
CA GLU A 106 22.88 18.91 4.39
C GLU A 106 21.94 18.37 5.48
N VAL A 107 21.17 17.32 5.19
CA VAL A 107 20.32 16.64 6.17
C VAL A 107 21.18 16.22 7.35
N ASP A 108 20.68 16.47 8.56
CA ASP A 108 21.33 16.02 9.79
C ASP A 108 21.76 14.57 9.59
N GLY A 109 23.07 14.34 9.60
CA GLY A 109 23.68 13.15 9.02
C GLY A 109 23.19 11.85 9.64
N ASP A 110 22.48 11.95 10.76
CA ASP A 110 21.97 10.86 11.57
C ASP A 110 20.46 10.57 11.38
N ASP A 111 19.72 11.32 10.55
CA ASP A 111 18.29 11.03 10.28
C ASP A 111 18.13 9.88 9.27
N LEU A 112 18.16 8.66 9.79
CA LEU A 112 17.94 7.43 9.03
C LEU A 112 16.56 7.42 8.37
N HIS A 113 15.54 7.92 9.07
CA HIS A 113 14.16 7.94 8.57
C HIS A 113 14.05 8.78 7.29
N ALA A 114 14.57 10.01 7.31
CA ALA A 114 14.50 10.93 6.18
C ALA A 114 15.23 10.39 4.95
N ILE A 115 16.46 9.86 5.13
CA ILE A 115 17.27 9.32 4.03
C ILE A 115 16.60 8.08 3.43
N ALA A 116 16.16 7.15 4.27
CA ALA A 116 15.49 5.94 3.81
C ALA A 116 14.15 6.24 3.10
N LEU A 117 13.37 7.19 3.63
CA LEU A 117 12.11 7.60 3.01
C LEU A 117 12.33 8.23 1.63
N CYS A 118 13.28 9.17 1.53
CA CYS A 118 13.65 9.81 0.26
C CYS A 118 14.12 8.78 -0.76
N PHE A 119 15.06 7.91 -0.37
CA PHE A 119 15.56 6.83 -1.23
C PHE A 119 14.43 5.95 -1.76
N ARG A 120 13.53 5.50 -0.87
CA ARG A 120 12.40 4.64 -1.23
C ARG A 120 11.47 5.33 -2.23
N LEU A 121 11.05 6.57 -1.96
CA LEU A 121 10.11 7.29 -2.81
C LEU A 121 10.67 7.54 -4.21
N LEU A 122 11.95 7.93 -4.30
CA LEU A 122 12.61 8.13 -5.58
C LEU A 122 12.74 6.81 -6.38
N ARG A 123 13.21 5.74 -5.74
CA ARG A 123 13.33 4.42 -6.40
C ARG A 123 12.00 3.83 -6.83
N GLN A 124 10.96 4.05 -6.04
CA GLN A 124 9.60 3.63 -6.37
C GLN A 124 9.08 4.29 -7.65
N GLN A 125 9.54 5.51 -7.99
CA GLN A 125 9.25 6.19 -9.26
C GLN A 125 10.27 5.90 -10.38
N GLY A 126 11.24 5.01 -10.14
CA GLY A 126 12.23 4.60 -11.14
C GLY A 126 13.46 5.51 -11.22
N TYR A 127 13.65 6.46 -10.29
CA TYR A 127 14.88 7.23 -10.22
C TYR A 127 16.05 6.35 -9.75
N LEU A 128 17.20 6.50 -10.42
CA LEU A 128 18.42 5.78 -10.08
C LEU A 128 19.17 6.52 -8.97
N VAL A 129 18.89 6.12 -7.74
CA VAL A 129 19.47 6.73 -6.53
C VAL A 129 20.56 5.83 -5.96
N SER A 130 21.74 6.36 -5.63
CA SER A 130 22.82 5.56 -5.05
C SER A 130 22.48 5.06 -3.66
N CYS A 131 22.72 3.76 -3.39
CA CYS A 131 22.60 3.20 -2.05
C CYS A 131 23.76 3.59 -1.12
N ASP A 132 24.79 4.28 -1.64
CA ASP A 132 25.93 4.72 -0.85
C ASP A 132 25.57 5.76 0.21
N ALA A 133 24.40 6.41 0.07
CA ALA A 133 23.82 7.27 1.09
C ALA A 133 23.68 6.56 2.46
N PHE A 134 23.59 5.22 2.48
CA PHE A 134 23.48 4.45 3.71
C PHE A 134 24.82 4.11 4.38
N ARG A 135 25.98 4.35 3.73
CA ARG A 135 27.31 4.06 4.31
C ARG A 135 27.60 4.86 5.58
N LYS A 136 26.95 6.02 5.77
CA LYS A 136 27.08 6.80 7.00
C LYS A 136 26.50 6.08 8.23
N PHE A 137 25.62 5.09 8.01
CA PHE A 137 24.99 4.29 9.06
C PHE A 137 25.70 2.97 9.33
N THR A 138 26.83 2.72 8.67
CA THR A 138 27.68 1.55 8.92
C THR A 138 28.89 1.92 9.77
N ASP A 139 29.47 0.93 10.46
CA ASP A 139 30.74 1.02 11.16
C ASP A 139 31.93 0.86 10.19
N ASP A 140 33.15 0.84 10.73
CA ASP A 140 34.40 0.73 9.96
C ASP A 140 34.56 -0.65 9.31
N GLU A 141 33.87 -1.67 9.85
CA GLU A 141 33.78 -3.02 9.30
C GLU A 141 32.77 -3.13 8.15
N GLY A 142 31.89 -2.14 8.00
CA GLY A 142 30.83 -2.08 7.00
C GLY A 142 29.48 -2.62 7.48
N ASP A 143 29.37 -2.99 8.76
CA ASP A 143 28.13 -3.47 9.36
C ASP A 143 27.26 -2.30 9.82
N PHE A 144 25.93 -2.45 9.79
CA PHE A 144 25.02 -1.42 10.29
C PHE A 144 25.19 -1.19 11.80
N LYS A 145 25.35 0.07 12.19
CA LYS A 145 25.56 0.47 13.59
C LYS A 145 24.43 -0.05 14.48
N LYS A 146 24.79 -0.72 15.58
CA LYS A 146 23.82 -1.27 16.54
C LYS A 146 22.97 -0.20 17.23
N GLU A 147 23.44 1.04 17.26
CA GLU A 147 22.73 2.18 17.87
C GLU A 147 21.43 2.54 17.11
N LEU A 148 21.32 2.16 15.84
CA LEU A 148 20.12 2.38 15.01
C LEU A 148 18.87 1.70 15.56
N VAL A 149 19.05 0.67 16.40
CA VAL A 149 17.98 -0.05 17.10
C VAL A 149 17.12 0.88 17.95
N ASN A 150 17.68 1.99 18.43
CA ASN A 150 16.95 2.98 19.22
C ASN A 150 15.94 3.80 18.39
N ASP A 151 16.14 3.90 17.08
CA ASP A 151 15.22 4.57 16.14
C ASP A 151 14.41 3.55 15.36
N VAL A 152 13.33 3.06 15.99
CA VAL A 152 12.43 2.07 15.38
C VAL A 152 11.78 2.62 14.10
N HIS A 153 11.52 3.92 14.02
CA HIS A 153 10.93 4.54 12.83
C HIS A 153 11.92 4.64 11.66
N GLY A 154 13.17 4.99 11.93
CA GLY A 154 14.27 4.93 10.97
C GLY A 154 14.53 3.50 10.49
N MET A 155 14.56 2.53 11.41
CA MET A 155 14.71 1.11 11.05
C MET A 155 13.58 0.61 10.15
N LEU A 156 12.33 0.99 10.45
CA LEU A 156 11.18 0.64 9.62
C LEU A 156 11.28 1.28 8.23
N SER A 157 11.68 2.55 8.14
CA SER A 157 11.91 3.18 6.84
C SER A 157 13.04 2.52 6.05
N LEU A 158 14.16 2.17 6.72
CA LEU A 158 15.27 1.46 6.10
C LEU A 158 14.84 0.07 5.61
N HIS A 159 14.04 -0.64 6.40
CA HIS A 159 13.47 -1.93 6.02
C HIS A 159 12.71 -1.84 4.70
N GLU A 160 11.79 -0.87 4.61
CA GLU A 160 10.98 -0.64 3.41
C GLU A 160 11.82 -0.16 2.23
N ALA A 161 12.82 0.69 2.47
CA ALA A 161 13.74 1.17 1.43
C ALA A 161 14.60 0.03 0.84
N ALA A 162 15.10 -0.87 1.68
CA ALA A 162 15.94 -2.00 1.27
C ALA A 162 15.20 -3.02 0.37
N GLN A 163 13.87 -2.98 0.32
CA GLN A 163 13.09 -3.78 -0.61
C GLN A 163 13.28 -3.34 -2.07
N TYR A 164 13.65 -2.08 -2.31
CA TYR A 164 13.91 -1.50 -3.63
C TYR A 164 15.35 -1.67 -4.11
N ARG A 165 16.10 -2.59 -3.50
CA ARG A 165 17.45 -2.97 -3.95
C ARG A 165 17.43 -3.60 -5.33
N VAL A 166 18.52 -3.38 -6.07
CA VAL A 166 18.83 -4.06 -7.33
C VAL A 166 20.05 -4.97 -7.17
N HIS A 167 20.34 -5.78 -8.20
CA HIS A 167 21.47 -6.70 -8.16
C HIS A 167 22.80 -5.94 -8.01
N GLY A 168 23.66 -6.44 -7.11
CA GLY A 168 24.97 -5.86 -6.84
C GLY A 168 25.01 -4.90 -5.63
N GLU A 169 23.86 -4.53 -5.07
CA GLU A 169 23.79 -3.60 -3.93
C GLU A 169 23.92 -4.33 -2.59
N VAL A 170 25.17 -4.63 -2.21
CA VAL A 170 25.49 -5.39 -1.00
C VAL A 170 24.95 -4.69 0.25
N ILE A 171 25.14 -3.38 0.37
CA ILE A 171 24.68 -2.57 1.51
C ILE A 171 23.18 -2.69 1.77
N LEU A 172 22.35 -2.79 0.73
CA LEU A 172 20.90 -2.95 0.92
C LEU A 172 20.49 -4.37 1.26
N ASN A 173 21.28 -5.38 0.86
CA ASN A 173 21.06 -6.75 1.33
C ASN A 173 21.38 -6.87 2.82
N GLU A 174 22.47 -6.24 3.26
CA GLU A 174 22.86 -6.14 4.67
C GLU A 174 21.83 -5.33 5.46
N ALA A 175 21.38 -4.19 4.94
CA ALA A 175 20.30 -3.39 5.54
C ALA A 175 19.04 -4.21 5.76
N LEU A 176 18.63 -5.01 4.77
CA LEU A 176 17.44 -5.84 4.88
C LEU A 176 17.61 -6.93 5.95
N ASN A 177 18.75 -7.63 5.96
CA ASN A 177 19.03 -8.66 6.97
C ASN A 177 19.10 -8.06 8.39
N PHE A 178 19.77 -6.93 8.53
CA PHE A 178 19.89 -6.19 9.78
C PHE A 178 18.51 -5.77 10.30
N THR A 179 17.73 -5.04 9.48
CA THR A 179 16.41 -4.55 9.88
C THR A 179 15.43 -5.68 10.21
N ILE A 180 15.37 -6.76 9.41
CA ILE A 180 14.51 -7.92 9.72
C ILE A 180 14.88 -8.52 11.08
N THR A 181 16.17 -8.68 11.35
CA THR A 181 16.65 -9.27 12.59
C THR A 181 16.32 -8.39 13.78
N GLN A 182 16.65 -7.10 13.72
CA GLN A 182 16.44 -6.17 14.83
C GLN A 182 14.95 -5.89 15.08
N LEU A 183 14.14 -5.69 14.03
CA LEU A 183 12.70 -5.47 14.18
C LEU A 183 12.00 -6.68 14.81
N LYS A 184 12.39 -7.92 14.45
CA LYS A 184 11.86 -9.13 15.11
C LYS A 184 12.25 -9.25 16.58
N LEU A 185 13.43 -8.78 16.96
CA LEU A 185 13.91 -8.79 18.35
C LEU A 185 13.17 -7.75 19.20
N ILE A 186 12.94 -6.55 18.67
CA ILE A 186 12.28 -5.45 19.39
C ILE A 186 10.76 -5.64 19.44
N LEU A 187 10.16 -6.33 18.46
CA LEU A 187 8.71 -6.49 18.35
C LEU A 187 7.99 -6.88 19.66
N PRO A 188 8.49 -7.82 20.49
CA PRO A 188 7.85 -8.18 21.75
C PRO A 188 7.97 -7.10 22.85
N GLU A 189 8.93 -6.18 22.72
CA GLU A 189 9.22 -5.12 23.70
C GLU A 189 8.47 -3.81 23.38
N LEU A 190 7.90 -3.68 22.18
CA LEU A 190 7.15 -2.50 21.78
C LEU A 190 5.86 -2.35 22.61
N THR A 191 5.75 -1.23 23.31
CA THR A 191 4.56 -0.89 24.11
C THR A 191 3.50 -0.15 23.30
N ASN A 192 3.90 0.53 22.22
CA ASN A 192 2.99 1.20 21.32
C ASN A 192 2.33 0.17 20.39
N SER A 193 1.05 -0.12 20.66
CA SER A 193 0.24 -1.07 19.88
C SER A 193 0.24 -0.76 18.39
N GLN A 194 0.26 0.53 18.04
CA GLN A 194 0.15 0.99 16.68
C GLN A 194 1.47 0.80 15.91
N LEU A 195 2.59 1.20 16.51
CA LEU A 195 3.92 0.94 15.96
C LEU A 195 4.19 -0.57 15.84
N THR A 196 3.74 -1.36 16.82
CA THR A 196 3.82 -2.82 16.79
C THR A 196 3.10 -3.39 15.57
N GLN A 197 1.90 -2.91 15.26
CA GLN A 197 1.16 -3.33 14.08
C GLN A 197 1.85 -2.91 12.78
N GLN A 198 2.43 -1.71 12.72
CA GLN A 198 3.20 -1.27 11.55
C GLN A 198 4.40 -2.17 11.27
N VAL A 199 5.20 -2.45 12.30
CA VAL A 199 6.38 -3.32 12.19
C VAL A 199 5.97 -4.73 11.77
N ASN A 200 4.92 -5.30 12.40
CA ASN A 200 4.38 -6.61 12.02
C ASN A 200 3.93 -6.65 10.55
N ASN A 201 3.21 -5.62 10.10
CA ASN A 201 2.72 -5.55 8.74
C ASN A 201 3.88 -5.48 7.74
N ALA A 202 4.86 -4.60 7.96
CA ALA A 202 6.01 -4.43 7.08
C ALA A 202 6.86 -5.70 6.97
N LEU A 203 7.09 -6.40 8.10
CA LEU A 203 7.85 -7.66 8.12
C LEU A 203 7.15 -8.79 7.35
N LYS A 204 5.83 -8.76 7.25
CA LYS A 204 5.03 -9.75 6.51
C LYS A 204 4.84 -9.37 5.04
N PHE A 205 4.46 -8.11 4.80
CA PHE A 205 4.10 -7.55 3.51
C PHE A 205 4.74 -6.18 3.35
N PRO A 206 5.95 -6.12 2.77
CA PRO A 206 6.59 -4.85 2.51
C PRO A 206 5.79 -4.02 1.48
N ILE A 207 5.91 -2.69 1.55
CA ILE A 207 5.14 -1.77 0.70
C ILE A 207 5.32 -2.08 -0.79
N LYS A 208 6.52 -2.48 -1.19
CA LYS A 208 6.87 -2.82 -2.58
C LYS A 208 6.01 -3.95 -3.15
N ASP A 209 5.68 -4.95 -2.33
CA ASP A 209 5.01 -6.17 -2.76
C ASP A 209 3.50 -6.15 -2.40
N GLY A 210 3.08 -5.17 -1.61
CA GLY A 210 1.71 -5.00 -1.15
C GLY A 210 0.78 -4.45 -2.23
N MET A 211 -0.44 -5.00 -2.30
CA MET A 211 -1.49 -4.43 -3.12
C MET A 211 -1.93 -3.09 -2.53
N VAL A 212 -1.83 -2.01 -3.31
CA VAL A 212 -2.12 -0.63 -2.88
C VAL A 212 -3.43 -0.55 -2.09
N LYS A 213 -4.52 -1.16 -2.57
CA LYS A 213 -5.82 -1.11 -1.88
C LYS A 213 -5.84 -1.76 -0.50
N VAL A 214 -5.17 -2.89 -0.33
CA VAL A 214 -5.08 -3.60 0.96
C VAL A 214 -4.24 -2.78 1.93
N GLU A 215 -3.09 -2.29 1.45
CA GLU A 215 -2.20 -1.47 2.26
C GLU A 215 -2.83 -0.12 2.63
N THR A 216 -3.61 0.47 1.73
CA THR A 216 -4.40 1.67 1.99
C THR A 216 -5.41 1.47 3.11
N ARG A 217 -6.14 0.34 3.12
CA ARG A 217 -7.10 0.06 4.20
C ARG A 217 -6.42 -0.02 5.56
N LYS A 218 -5.32 -0.78 5.65
CA LYS A 218 -4.51 -0.87 6.88
C LYS A 218 -3.98 0.50 7.30
N TYR A 219 -3.54 1.32 6.34
CA TYR A 219 -2.99 2.64 6.61
C TYR A 219 -4.04 3.67 7.03
N ILE A 220 -5.25 3.62 6.47
CA ILE A 220 -6.36 4.52 6.87
C ILE A 220 -6.68 4.32 8.35
N SER A 221 -6.77 3.07 8.81
CA SER A 221 -7.01 2.77 10.24
C SER A 221 -5.93 3.39 11.13
N PHE A 222 -4.67 3.30 10.72
CA PHE A 222 -3.54 3.96 11.41
C PHE A 222 -3.65 5.49 11.39
N TYR A 223 -4.01 6.06 10.25
CA TYR A 223 -4.03 7.51 10.05
C TYR A 223 -5.17 8.18 10.84
N GLN A 224 -6.33 7.53 10.93
CA GLN A 224 -7.48 8.02 11.70
C GLN A 224 -7.23 8.08 13.22
N GLU A 225 -6.28 7.32 13.74
CA GLU A 225 -5.94 7.26 15.16
C GLU A 225 -4.89 8.32 15.58
N ASN A 226 -4.11 8.87 14.65
CA ASN A 226 -3.05 9.85 14.94
C ASN A 226 -3.54 11.27 14.72
N HIS A 227 -3.40 12.15 15.72
CA HIS A 227 -4.24 13.33 15.89
C HIS A 227 -3.69 14.68 15.35
N GLU A 228 -2.98 14.75 14.22
CA GLU A 228 -2.47 16.04 13.71
C GLU A 228 -2.65 16.37 12.20
N LEU A 229 -3.21 17.58 12.02
CA LEU A 229 -3.18 18.58 10.93
C LEU A 229 -3.59 18.23 9.49
N CYS A 230 -3.90 16.98 9.17
CA CYS A 230 -4.34 16.63 7.80
C CYS A 230 -5.48 15.58 7.75
N ASN A 231 -6.00 15.20 8.92
CA ASN A 231 -6.88 14.04 9.07
C ASN A 231 -8.29 14.17 8.51
N GLN A 232 -8.90 15.36 8.59
CA GLN A 232 -10.23 15.55 8.02
C GLN A 232 -10.16 15.45 6.49
N VAL A 233 -9.27 16.23 5.87
CA VAL A 233 -9.13 16.27 4.41
C VAL A 233 -8.81 14.90 3.83
N PHE A 234 -7.80 14.20 4.37
CA PHE A 234 -7.43 12.89 3.85
C PHE A 234 -8.36 11.75 4.29
N GLY A 235 -8.94 11.83 5.49
CA GLY A 235 -9.94 10.88 5.97
C GLY A 235 -11.22 10.93 5.11
N ASP A 236 -11.64 12.14 4.72
CA ASP A 236 -12.81 12.34 3.88
C ASP A 236 -12.55 11.92 2.43
N ILE A 237 -11.37 12.23 1.86
CA ILE A 237 -10.99 11.77 0.50
C ILE A 237 -10.89 10.22 0.45
N THR A 238 -10.34 9.56 1.46
CA THR A 238 -10.22 8.09 1.47
C THR A 238 -11.55 7.38 1.69
N ARG A 239 -12.42 7.92 2.55
CA ARG A 239 -13.80 7.47 2.69
C ARG A 239 -14.56 7.62 1.38
N TRP A 240 -14.28 8.69 0.65
CA TRP A 240 -14.79 8.91 -0.70
C TRP A 240 -14.25 7.95 -1.74
N ASN A 241 -13.03 7.43 -1.71
CA ASN A 241 -12.60 6.41 -2.68
C ASN A 241 -13.43 5.10 -2.53
N ILE A 242 -13.81 4.76 -1.31
CA ILE A 242 -14.76 3.66 -1.03
C ILE A 242 -16.16 4.02 -1.52
N ASP A 243 -16.59 5.27 -1.33
CA ASP A 243 -17.92 5.76 -1.73
C ASP A 243 -18.01 6.18 -3.21
N ALA A 244 -16.91 6.41 -3.91
CA ALA A 244 -16.82 6.68 -5.35
C ALA A 244 -17.10 5.41 -6.15
N SER A 245 -16.96 4.23 -5.51
CA SER A 245 -17.57 3.01 -6.03
C SER A 245 -19.08 3.16 -6.21
N LYS A 246 -19.77 4.04 -5.47
CA LYS A 246 -21.20 4.37 -5.65
C LYS A 246 -21.46 5.21 -6.91
N GLN A 247 -20.43 5.75 -7.57
CA GLN A 247 -20.54 6.50 -8.83
C GLN A 247 -20.24 5.64 -10.07
N LEU A 248 -19.69 4.43 -9.90
CA LEU A 248 -19.43 3.53 -11.02
C LEU A 248 -20.74 3.14 -11.74
N PRO A 249 -20.73 2.92 -13.06
CA PRO A 249 -21.86 2.30 -13.75
C PRO A 249 -22.25 0.99 -13.05
N SER A 250 -23.53 0.64 -13.03
CA SER A 250 -24.08 -0.48 -12.24
C SER A 250 -23.35 -1.81 -12.48
N TYR A 251 -22.83 -2.03 -13.69
CA TYR A 251 -22.02 -3.22 -14.01
C TYR A 251 -20.61 -3.19 -13.43
N MET A 252 -19.96 -2.03 -13.29
CA MET A 252 -18.63 -1.88 -12.69
C MET A 252 -18.69 -1.88 -11.16
N LYS A 253 -19.80 -1.43 -10.55
CA LYS A 253 -20.02 -1.48 -9.10
C LYS A 253 -19.86 -2.90 -8.55
N ILE A 254 -20.46 -3.87 -9.24
CA ILE A 254 -20.43 -5.28 -8.87
C ILE A 254 -18.99 -5.81 -8.88
N ILE A 255 -18.22 -5.47 -9.92
CA ILE A 255 -16.81 -5.89 -10.06
C ILE A 255 -15.92 -5.21 -9.02
N TYR A 256 -16.10 -3.90 -8.81
CA TYR A 256 -15.27 -3.12 -7.88
C TYR A 256 -15.52 -3.49 -6.42
N ARG A 257 -16.78 -3.75 -6.04
CA ARG A 257 -17.12 -4.25 -4.71
C ARG A 257 -16.68 -5.70 -4.52
N GLY A 258 -16.85 -6.57 -5.53
CA GLY A 258 -16.31 -7.93 -5.50
C GLY A 258 -14.79 -7.95 -5.30
N LEU A 259 -14.07 -7.04 -5.97
CA LEU A 259 -12.63 -6.84 -5.72
C LEU A 259 -12.35 -6.36 -4.29
N LEU A 260 -13.10 -5.39 -3.77
CA LEU A 260 -12.95 -4.90 -2.39
C LEU A 260 -13.18 -5.99 -1.34
N ASP A 261 -14.10 -6.90 -1.62
CA ASP A 261 -14.44 -8.00 -0.73
C ASP A 261 -13.47 -9.17 -0.81
N VAL A 262 -12.92 -9.45 -2.01
CA VAL A 262 -11.73 -10.31 -2.14
C VAL A 262 -10.56 -9.71 -1.37
N PHE A 263 -10.35 -8.39 -1.41
CA PHE A 263 -9.32 -7.75 -0.59
C PHE A 263 -9.59 -7.89 0.91
N ASN A 264 -10.84 -7.74 1.35
CA ASN A 264 -11.22 -8.00 2.75
C ASN A 264 -10.97 -9.46 3.17
N GLU A 265 -11.19 -10.41 2.27
CA GLU A 265 -10.99 -11.84 2.54
C GLU A 265 -9.50 -12.20 2.58
N VAL A 266 -8.70 -11.69 1.63
CA VAL A 266 -7.23 -11.77 1.67
C VAL A 266 -6.72 -11.14 2.97
N GLU A 267 -7.21 -9.97 3.38
CA GLU A 267 -6.86 -9.37 4.66
C GLU A 267 -7.16 -10.28 5.86
N LYS A 268 -8.32 -10.95 5.87
CA LYS A 268 -8.71 -11.90 6.92
C LYS A 268 -7.85 -13.16 6.92
N GLU A 269 -7.56 -13.72 5.75
CA GLU A 269 -6.67 -14.88 5.61
C GLU A 269 -5.27 -14.53 6.11
N LEU A 270 -4.72 -13.39 5.68
CA LEU A 270 -3.43 -12.88 6.14
C LEU A 270 -3.40 -12.59 7.65
N ALA A 271 -4.53 -12.20 8.24
CA ALA A 271 -4.65 -12.02 9.69
C ALA A 271 -4.78 -13.35 10.45
N SER A 272 -5.31 -14.40 9.81
CA SER A 272 -5.53 -15.73 10.39
C SER A 272 -4.33 -16.67 10.33
N GLU A 273 -3.30 -16.34 9.54
CA GLU A 273 -1.99 -17.02 9.54
C GLU A 273 -1.05 -16.50 10.67
N ASN A 274 -1.59 -15.82 11.67
CA ASN A 274 -0.93 -15.50 12.95
C ASN A 274 -1.12 -16.63 13.98
#